data_AF-A0AAD9ZQX9-F1
#
_entry.id   AF-A0AAD9ZQX9-F1
#
_cell.length_a   1.000
_cell.length_b   1.000
_cell.length_c   1.000
_cell.angle_alpha   90.00
_cell.angle_beta   90.00
_cell.angle_gamma   90.00
#
_symmetry.space_group_name_H-M   'P 1'
#
loop_
_entity.id
_entity.type
_entity.pdbx_description
1 polymer ?
#
loop_
_entity_poly.entity_id
_entity_poly.type
_entity_poly.pdbx_seq_one_letter_code
_entity_poly.pdbx_strand_id
1 'polypeptide(L)'
;MAVPSNWDFFSPNKNSSNRYIGIWYNDNSETIIWVGNSNKPLNDPFGVVTISEDGMAVVLNGQNEVHWSSNVSNLVTSNAGCFDEGPGPAASRNLYR
;
A
#
# COMPACT_ATOMS: atom_id res chain seq x y z
N MET A 1 -2.85 1.23 -19.62
CA MET A 1 -2.87 0.42 -18.38
C MET A 1 -3.58 1.27 -17.35
N ALA A 2 -4.68 0.79 -16.75
CA ALA A 2 -5.38 1.54 -15.70
C ALA A 2 -4.58 1.45 -14.40
N VAL A 3 -4.56 2.53 -13.62
CA VAL A 3 -3.99 2.54 -12.26
C VAL A 3 -5.12 2.32 -11.24
N PRO A 4 -4.98 1.39 -10.29
CA PRO A 4 -5.93 1.26 -9.20
C PRO A 4 -5.93 2.54 -8.37
N SER A 5 -7.11 3.07 -8.04
CA SER A 5 -7.27 4.31 -7.26
C SER A 5 -8.16 4.14 -6.04
N ASN A 6 -8.83 2.99 -5.91
CA ASN A 6 -9.77 2.72 -4.83
C ASN A 6 -9.17 1.75 -3.83
N TRP A 7 -9.37 2.04 -2.56
CA TRP A 7 -8.99 1.19 -1.44
C TRP A 7 -9.96 1.44 -0.27
N ASP A 8 -10.40 0.38 0.38
CA ASP A 8 -11.23 0.44 1.59
C ASP A 8 -11.31 -0.93 2.24
N PHE A 9 -11.93 -0.98 3.41
CA PHE A 9 -12.35 -2.21 4.06
C PHE A 9 -13.56 -2.82 3.38
N PHE A 10 -13.55 -4.15 3.21
CA PHE A 10 -14.67 -4.90 2.65
C PHE A 10 -14.88 -6.24 3.37
N SER A 11 -16.10 -6.77 3.24
CA SER A 11 -16.49 -8.10 3.74
C SER A 11 -16.98 -8.95 2.57
N PRO A 12 -16.25 -10.03 2.19
CA PRO A 12 -16.64 -10.88 1.08
C PRO A 12 -17.92 -11.69 1.35
N ASN A 13 -18.21 -11.96 2.63
CA ASN A 13 -19.39 -12.72 3.06
C ASN A 13 -20.20 -11.90 4.06
N LYS A 14 -21.47 -11.64 3.73
CA LYS A 14 -22.41 -10.89 4.59
C LYS A 14 -22.71 -11.56 5.93
N ASN A 15 -22.50 -12.88 6.04
CA ASN A 15 -22.70 -13.65 7.26
C ASN A 15 -21.41 -13.80 8.10
N SER A 16 -20.32 -13.18 7.69
CA SER A 16 -19.04 -13.21 8.40
C SER A 16 -18.70 -11.82 8.94
N SER A 17 -18.13 -11.78 10.14
CA SER A 17 -17.53 -10.56 10.70
C SER A 17 -16.15 -10.24 10.11
N ASN A 18 -15.63 -11.10 9.22
CA ASN A 18 -14.30 -10.91 8.65
C ASN A 18 -14.28 -9.69 7.73
N ARG A 19 -13.36 -8.77 8.02
CA ARG A 19 -13.09 -7.59 7.21
C ARG A 19 -11.65 -7.59 6.73
N TYR A 20 -11.49 -7.13 5.50
CA TYR A 20 -10.21 -7.10 4.81
C TYR A 20 -9.97 -5.72 4.22
N ILE A 21 -8.72 -5.28 4.16
CA ILE A 21 -8.33 -4.12 3.37
C ILE A 21 -7.98 -4.58 1.95
N GLY A 22 -8.58 -3.93 0.95
CA GLY A 22 -8.38 -4.26 -0.46
C GLY A 22 -7.98 -3.06 -1.30
N ILE A 23 -7.43 -3.34 -2.48
CA ILE A 23 -7.25 -2.38 -3.58
C ILE A 23 -7.98 -2.93 -4.81
N TRP A 24 -8.65 -2.07 -5.55
CA TRP A 24 -9.37 -2.42 -6.78
C TRP A 24 -9.39 -1.28 -7.80
N TYR A 25 -9.80 -1.62 -9.03
CA TYR A 25 -10.00 -0.64 -10.09
C TYR A 25 -11.30 0.13 -9.91
N ASN A 26 -11.32 1.35 -10.41
CA ASN A 26 -12.54 2.16 -10.50
C ASN A 26 -13.34 1.86 -11.78
N ASP A 27 -13.32 0.61 -12.23
CA ASP A 27 -14.29 0.10 -13.17
C ASP A 27 -15.39 -0.61 -12.36
N ASN A 28 -16.62 -0.64 -12.86
CA ASN A 28 -17.78 -1.22 -12.15
C ASN A 28 -17.67 -2.74 -11.89
N SER A 29 -16.47 -3.32 -12.03
CA SER A 29 -16.15 -4.73 -11.90
C SER A 29 -15.90 -5.16 -10.44
N GLU A 30 -15.80 -4.21 -9.49
CA GLU A 30 -15.48 -4.45 -8.06
C GLU A 30 -14.35 -5.48 -7.86
N THR A 31 -13.40 -5.52 -8.81
CA THR A 31 -12.41 -6.59 -8.86
C THR A 31 -11.27 -6.28 -7.91
N ILE A 32 -11.27 -6.97 -6.77
CA ILE A 32 -10.19 -6.90 -5.78
C ILE A 32 -8.93 -7.51 -6.40
N ILE A 33 -7.89 -6.69 -6.57
CA ILE A 33 -6.61 -7.12 -7.15
C ILE A 33 -5.54 -7.40 -6.09
N TRP A 34 -5.75 -6.90 -4.87
CA TRP A 34 -4.83 -7.09 -3.77
C TRP A 34 -5.57 -7.02 -2.43
N VAL A 35 -5.14 -7.84 -1.47
CA VAL A 35 -5.69 -7.92 -0.11
C VAL A 35 -4.54 -7.96 0.89
N GLY A 36 -4.48 -7.00 1.82
CA GLY A 36 -3.39 -6.91 2.79
C GLY A 36 -3.47 -8.01 3.86
N ASN A 37 -4.54 -7.98 4.67
CA ASN A 37 -4.71 -8.85 5.82
C ASN A 37 -5.39 -10.21 5.48
N SER A 38 -5.06 -10.81 4.34
CA SER A 38 -5.65 -12.07 3.87
C SER A 38 -5.44 -13.23 4.84
N ASN A 39 -4.30 -13.26 5.54
CA ASN A 39 -3.96 -14.29 6.53
C ASN A 39 -4.59 -14.06 7.91
N LYS A 40 -4.87 -12.81 8.28
CA LYS A 40 -5.37 -12.42 9.61
C LYS A 40 -6.48 -11.37 9.48
N PRO A 41 -7.72 -11.78 9.14
CA PRO A 41 -8.85 -10.86 9.01
C PRO A 41 -9.12 -10.08 10.30
N LEU A 42 -9.74 -8.92 10.17
CA LEU A 42 -10.31 -8.18 11.28
C LEU A 42 -11.69 -8.75 11.59
N ASN A 43 -12.03 -8.91 12.87
CA ASN A 43 -13.34 -9.43 13.31
C ASN A 43 -14.18 -8.39 14.05
N ASP A 44 -13.56 -7.30 14.47
CA ASP A 44 -14.21 -6.17 15.11
C ASP A 44 -14.56 -5.09 14.06
N PRO A 45 -15.50 -4.19 14.36
CA PRO A 45 -15.88 -3.07 13.47
C PRO A 45 -14.92 -1.87 13.52
N PHE A 46 -13.92 -1.86 14.41
CA PHE A 46 -13.10 -0.69 14.75
C PHE A 46 -11.67 -0.71 14.17
N GLY A 47 -11.36 -1.66 13.30
CA GLY A 47 -10.05 -1.69 12.64
C GLY A 47 -9.74 -0.46 11.77
N VAL A 48 -8.45 -0.14 11.69
CA VAL A 48 -7.92 1.06 11.02
C VAL A 48 -6.65 0.73 10.23
N VAL A 49 -6.40 1.48 9.16
CA VAL A 49 -5.13 1.49 8.45
C VAL A 49 -4.38 2.78 8.82
N THR A 50 -3.14 2.64 9.28
CA THR A 50 -2.29 3.76 9.68
C THR A 50 -0.87 3.60 9.14
N ILE A 51 -0.05 4.65 9.25
CA ILE A 51 1.38 4.62 8.98
C ILE A 51 2.12 4.53 10.32
N SER A 52 3.02 3.56 10.48
CA SER A 52 3.88 3.45 11.65
C SER A 52 4.94 4.55 11.68
N GLU A 53 5.62 4.70 12.81
CA GLU A 53 6.76 5.62 12.94
C GLU A 53 7.86 5.33 11.92
N ASP A 54 8.04 4.07 11.54
CA ASP A 54 8.99 3.62 10.52
C ASP A 54 8.50 3.83 9.06
N GLY A 55 7.36 4.50 8.86
CA GLY A 55 6.80 4.76 7.53
C GLY A 55 6.09 3.56 6.89
N MET A 56 5.72 2.56 7.69
CA MET A 56 5.12 1.32 7.21
C MET A 56 3.60 1.40 7.28
N ALA A 57 2.89 0.92 6.26
CA ALA A 57 1.44 0.77 6.37
C ALA A 57 1.11 -0.38 7.33
N VAL A 58 0.25 -0.14 8.31
CA VAL A 58 -0.14 -1.11 9.34
C VAL A 58 -1.66 -1.16 9.45
N VAL A 59 -2.21 -2.37 9.51
CA VAL A 59 -3.61 -2.64 9.80
C VAL A 59 -3.73 -3.06 11.26
N LEU A 60 -4.51 -2.29 12.03
CA LEU A 60 -4.77 -2.53 13.44
C LEU A 60 -6.23 -2.89 13.67
N ASN A 61 -6.52 -3.69 14.70
CA ASN A 61 -7.88 -3.86 15.22
C ASN A 61 -8.21 -2.78 16.27
N GLY A 62 -9.45 -2.79 16.79
CA GLY A 62 -9.88 -1.89 17.85
C GLY A 62 -9.10 -2.00 19.18
N GLN A 63 -8.28 -3.05 19.35
CA GLN A 63 -7.39 -3.25 20.51
C GLN A 63 -5.93 -2.86 20.20
N ASN A 64 -5.69 -2.23 19.05
CA ASN A 64 -4.36 -1.88 18.53
C ASN A 64 -3.44 -3.08 18.28
N GLU A 65 -3.99 -4.28 18.09
CA GLU A 65 -3.20 -5.43 17.67
C GLU A 65 -2.91 -5.35 16.18
N VAL A 66 -1.70 -5.72 15.78
CA VAL A 66 -1.30 -5.76 14.37
C VAL A 66 -1.90 -6.98 13.68
N HIS A 67 -2.66 -6.74 12.62
CA HIS A 67 -3.22 -7.76 11.74
C HIS A 67 -2.42 -7.92 10.45
N TRP A 68 -1.82 -6.84 9.98
CA TRP A 68 -0.94 -6.83 8.82
C TRP A 68 -0.03 -5.60 8.85
N SER A 69 1.16 -5.72 8.27
CA SER A 69 2.00 -4.57 7.96
C SER A 69 2.60 -4.73 6.57
N SER A 70 2.90 -3.62 5.90
CA SER A 70 3.81 -3.67 4.77
C SER A 70 5.17 -4.20 5.25
N ASN A 71 5.91 -4.83 4.35
CA ASN A 71 7.31 -5.13 4.57
C ASN A 71 8.09 -4.31 3.55
N VAL A 72 8.74 -3.27 4.04
CA VAL A 72 9.69 -2.47 3.28
C VAL A 72 11.02 -2.86 3.89
N SER A 73 11.74 -3.75 3.19
CA SER A 73 13.17 -3.85 3.43
C SER A 73 13.75 -2.49 3.07
N ASN A 74 14.45 -1.83 3.99
CA ASN A 74 15.15 -0.58 3.71
C ASN A 74 16.05 -0.77 2.48
N LEU A 75 15.54 -0.44 1.30
CA LEU A 75 16.34 -0.29 0.11
C LEU A 75 17.14 0.98 0.35
N VAL A 76 18.35 0.74 0.88
CA VAL A 76 19.46 1.66 1.11
C VAL A 76 19.24 3.02 0.45
N THR A 77 19.23 4.05 1.30
CA THR A 77 19.26 5.48 0.98
C THR A 77 19.86 5.74 -0.40
N SER A 78 19.03 5.96 -1.42
CA SER A 78 19.51 6.64 -2.62
C SER A 78 19.83 8.06 -2.17
N ASN A 79 21.12 8.37 -2.06
CA ASN A 79 21.60 9.70 -1.72
C ASN A 79 20.81 10.74 -2.52
N ALA A 80 20.00 11.55 -1.85
CA ALA A 80 19.42 12.75 -2.43
C ALA A 80 20.56 13.78 -2.58
N GLY A 81 21.41 13.58 -3.58
CA GLY A 81 22.33 14.60 -4.04
C GLY A 81 21.52 15.65 -4.78
N CYS A 82 21.39 16.83 -4.19
CA CYS A 82 20.93 18.02 -4.90
C CYS A 82 21.96 18.31 -6.01
N PHE A 83 21.65 17.96 -7.25
CA PHE A 83 22.46 18.38 -8.40
C PHE A 83 22.21 19.87 -8.62
N ASP A 84 23.04 20.71 -7.99
CA ASP A 84 23.24 22.09 -8.44
C ASP A 84 24.27 22.08 -9.56
N GLU A 85 23.86 21.68 -10.76
CA GLU A 85 24.68 21.77 -11.96
C GLU A 85 24.06 22.87 -12.84
N GLY A 86 24.69 24.04 -12.85
CA GLY A 86 24.42 25.13 -13.79
C GLY A 86 24.59 24.70 -15.26
N PRO A 87 24.16 25.54 -16.22
CA PRO A 87 23.89 25.08 -17.58
C PRO A 87 25.18 24.73 -18.34
N GLY A 88 25.35 23.44 -18.65
CA GLY A 88 26.37 22.92 -19.57
C GLY A 88 25.75 21.94 -20.58
N PRO A 89 26.18 21.93 -21.86
CA PRO A 89 25.40 21.33 -22.95
C PRO A 89 25.63 19.82 -23.10
N ALA A 90 24.50 19.13 -23.31
CA ALA A 90 24.25 17.90 -24.06
C ALA A 90 25.37 16.85 -24.23
N ALA A 91 25.12 15.64 -23.73
CA ALA A 91 25.45 14.41 -24.45
C ALA A 91 24.49 13.28 -24.06
N SER A 92 23.69 12.85 -25.03
CA SER A 92 22.80 11.70 -24.99
C SER A 92 23.55 10.41 -24.63
N ARG A 93 22.90 9.47 -23.89
CA ARG A 93 22.69 8.07 -24.32
C ARG A 93 22.04 7.15 -23.26
N ASN A 94 20.85 6.69 -23.64
CA ASN A 94 20.23 5.36 -23.52
C ASN A 94 19.90 4.75 -22.14
N LEU A 95 18.58 4.53 -21.98
CA LEU A 95 17.91 3.71 -20.97
C LEU A 95 17.98 2.20 -21.32
N TYR A 96 17.78 1.39 -20.27
CA TYR A 96 17.55 -0.06 -20.17
C TYR A 96 18.76 -0.99 -19.97
N ARG A 97 18.79 -1.62 -18.78
CA ARG A 97 18.76 -3.07 -18.61
C ARG A 97 17.88 -3.40 -17.40
#